data_AF-A0A9E0ZHN9-F1
#
_entry.id   AF-A0A9E0ZHN9-F1
#
_cell.length_a   1.000
_cell.length_b   1.000
_cell.length_c   1.000
_cell.angle_alpha   90.00
_cell.angle_beta   90.00
_cell.angle_gamma   90.00
#
_symmetry.space_group_name_H-M   'P 1'
#
loop_
_entity.id
_entity.type
_entity.pdbx_description
1 polymer ?
#
loop_
_entity_poly.entity_id
_entity_poly.type
_entity_poly.pdbx_seq_one_letter_code
_entity_poly.pdbx_strand_id
1 'polypeptide(L)'
;MKRELGIARCGLACCLCSENIACNGCGSSGCPDNDSCENKKCSMKKELTHCYQCDKDCKKGLLSKIKPYTFTLFAKKYGEEKLLDCLERNEKKGIVYHREGINGDYDEFDDVEKLMKFIMTGER
;
A
#
# COMPACT_ATOMS: atom_id res chain seq x y z
N MET A 1 -9.50 10.46 0.62
CA MET A 1 -8.15 9.99 0.95
C MET A 1 -7.58 10.83 2.08
N LYS A 2 -7.04 10.19 3.12
CA LYS A 2 -6.31 10.82 4.23
C LYS A 2 -4.81 10.81 3.91
N ARG A 3 -4.33 11.80 3.15
CA ARG A 3 -2.97 11.81 2.59
C ARG A 3 -1.89 11.70 3.69
N GLU A 4 -2.15 12.28 4.85
CA GLU A 4 -1.29 12.23 6.04
C GLU A 4 -1.02 10.82 6.57
N LEU A 5 -1.87 9.84 6.26
CA LEU A 5 -1.64 8.44 6.64
C LEU A 5 -0.73 7.70 5.65
N GLY A 6 -0.51 8.26 4.46
CA GLY A 6 0.45 7.78 3.46
C GLY A 6 0.32 6.31 3.09
N ILE A 7 1.48 5.70 2.83
CA ILE A 7 1.65 4.28 2.54
C ILE A 7 2.23 3.58 3.78
N ALA A 8 1.69 2.42 4.12
CA ALA A 8 2.23 1.60 5.18
C ALA A 8 3.62 1.07 4.80
N ARG A 9 4.43 0.76 5.82
CA ARG A 9 5.74 0.11 5.65
C ARG A 9 5.69 -1.13 4.76
N CYS A 10 4.58 -1.87 4.76
CA CYS A 10 4.34 -3.07 3.95
C CYS A 10 3.76 -2.83 2.54
N GLY A 11 3.55 -1.58 2.12
CA GLY A 11 3.02 -1.22 0.81
C GLY A 11 1.50 -1.05 0.71
N LEU A 12 0.74 -1.23 1.79
CA LEU A 12 -0.70 -0.94 1.79
C LEU A 12 -0.96 0.57 1.82
N ALA A 13 -2.01 1.04 1.14
CA ALA A 13 -2.40 2.46 1.19
C ALA A 13 -3.27 2.78 2.40
N CYS A 14 -2.64 3.12 3.53
CA CYS A 14 -3.36 3.58 4.73
C CYS A 14 -4.20 4.84 4.44
N CYS A 15 -3.75 5.70 3.53
CA CYS A 15 -4.47 6.89 3.09
C CYS A 15 -5.85 6.62 2.46
N LEU A 16 -6.13 5.41 1.98
CA LEU A 16 -7.43 5.01 1.41
C LEU A 16 -8.24 4.10 2.34
N CYS A 17 -7.74 3.76 3.52
CA CYS A 17 -8.43 2.85 4.44
C CYS A 17 -9.54 3.57 5.22
N SER A 18 -10.76 3.03 5.16
CA SER A 18 -11.93 3.48 5.92
C SER A 18 -12.31 2.58 7.09
N GLU A 19 -11.73 1.37 7.18
CA GLU A 19 -12.20 0.31 8.10
C GLU A 19 -11.99 0.64 9.58
N ASN A 20 -11.00 1.46 9.91
CA ASN A 20 -10.74 1.87 11.29
C ASN A 20 -10.44 3.37 11.36
N ILE A 21 -11.44 4.14 11.79
CA ILE A 21 -11.37 5.61 11.92
C ILE A 21 -10.31 6.03 12.94
N ALA A 22 -10.03 5.19 13.95
CA ALA A 22 -9.01 5.44 14.98
C ALA A 22 -7.60 4.95 14.58
N CYS A 23 -7.44 4.33 13.42
CA CYS A 23 -6.14 3.89 12.95
C CYS A 23 -5.29 5.08 12.49
N ASN A 24 -4.19 5.32 13.19
CA ASN A 24 -3.22 6.37 12.88
C ASN A 24 -2.11 5.88 11.92
N GLY A 25 -2.36 4.81 11.16
CA GLY A 25 -1.41 4.22 10.22
C GLY A 25 -0.32 3.34 10.85
N CYS A 26 0.49 2.71 10.00
CA CYS A 26 1.49 1.70 10.39
C CYS A 26 2.65 2.26 11.25
N GLY A 27 2.89 3.57 11.20
CA GLY A 27 3.87 4.25 12.06
C GLY A 27 3.41 4.46 13.50
N SER A 28 2.13 4.27 13.79
CA SER A 28 1.55 4.36 15.13
C SER A 28 1.51 3.00 15.83
N SER A 29 1.26 3.00 17.14
CA SER A 29 0.90 1.78 17.90
C SER A 29 -0.48 1.21 17.51
N GLY A 30 -1.28 1.93 16.70
CA GLY A 30 -2.69 1.60 16.41
C GLY A 30 -2.93 0.51 15.36
N CYS A 31 -1.89 -0.12 14.81
CA CYS A 31 -2.07 -1.28 13.93
C CYS A 31 -2.36 -2.53 14.78
N PRO A 32 -3.46 -3.27 14.56
CA PRO A 32 -3.83 -4.44 15.38
C PRO A 32 -2.72 -5.51 15.46
N ASP A 33 -1.97 -5.69 14.38
CA ASP A 33 -0.92 -6.71 14.24
C ASP A 33 0.50 -6.12 14.39
N ASN A 34 0.64 -5.00 15.10
CA ASN A 34 1.89 -4.26 15.16
C ASN A 34 3.08 -5.13 15.57
N ASP A 35 2.88 -5.92 16.62
CA ASP A 35 3.91 -6.71 17.27
C ASP A 35 4.20 -8.03 16.54
N SER A 36 3.32 -8.46 15.63
CA SER A 36 3.46 -9.68 14.84
C SER A 36 3.85 -9.41 13.38
N CYS A 37 3.73 -8.17 12.90
CA CYS A 37 3.97 -7.80 11.51
C CYS A 37 5.41 -8.12 11.04
N GLU A 38 5.54 -9.09 10.14
CA GLU A 38 6.84 -9.54 9.62
C GLU A 38 7.57 -8.44 8.84
N ASN A 39 6.84 -7.70 7.99
CA ASN A 39 7.42 -6.60 7.21
C ASN A 39 7.97 -5.52 8.14
N LYS A 40 7.25 -5.19 9.23
CA LYS A 40 7.70 -4.22 10.23
C LYS A 40 9.02 -4.63 10.86
N LYS A 41 9.06 -5.81 11.47
CA LYS A 41 10.27 -6.36 12.11
C LYS A 41 11.46 -6.40 11.15
N CYS A 42 11.23 -6.91 9.95
CA CYS A 42 12.28 -7.07 8.94
C CYS A 42 12.89 -5.73 8.53
N SER A 43 12.06 -4.74 8.22
CA SER A 43 12.56 -3.47 7.72
C SER A 43 13.08 -2.56 8.85
N MET A 44 12.61 -2.72 10.10
CA MET A 44 13.23 -2.05 11.26
C MET A 44 14.64 -2.58 11.53
N LYS A 45 14.84 -3.90 11.45
CA LYS A 45 16.18 -4.52 11.57
C LYS A 45 17.16 -4.04 10.50
N LYS A 46 16.64 -3.59 9.35
CA LYS A 46 17.42 -3.03 8.23
C LYS A 46 17.48 -1.50 8.24
N GLU A 47 16.92 -0.85 9.25
CA GLU A 47 16.88 0.62 9.36
C GLU A 47 16.20 1.32 8.17
N LEU A 48 15.32 0.61 7.47
CA LEU A 48 14.49 1.17 6.39
C LEU A 48 13.20 1.69 6.99
N THR A 49 12.59 2.74 6.44
CA THR A 49 11.25 3.19 6.87
C THR A 49 10.14 2.39 6.18
N HIS A 50 10.38 1.95 4.94
CA HIS A 50 9.41 1.23 4.10
C HIS A 50 10.05 0.06 3.35
N CYS A 51 9.24 -0.92 2.96
CA CYS A 51 9.69 -2.04 2.13
C CYS A 51 10.16 -1.60 0.73
N TYR A 52 9.63 -0.51 0.17
CA TYR A 52 10.04 -0.04 -1.17
C TYR A 52 11.47 0.51 -1.19
N GLN A 53 12.05 0.84 -0.03
CA GLN A 53 13.45 1.24 0.10
C GLN A 53 14.41 0.05 0.13
N CYS A 54 13.89 -1.19 0.15
CA CYS A 54 14.72 -2.38 0.12
C CYS A 54 15.14 -2.67 -1.32
N ASP A 55 16.45 -2.90 -1.53
CA ASP A 55 17.00 -3.16 -2.87
C ASP A 55 16.52 -4.48 -3.47
N LYS A 56 16.14 -5.44 -2.63
CA LYS A 56 15.66 -6.77 -3.06
C LYS A 56 14.21 -6.75 -3.54
N ASP A 57 13.92 -7.57 -4.54
CA ASP A 57 12.55 -7.92 -4.92
C ASP A 57 11.96 -8.92 -3.93
N CYS A 58 11.39 -8.38 -2.86
CA CYS A 58 10.97 -9.14 -1.69
C CYS A 58 9.47 -9.47 -1.74
N LYS A 59 9.12 -10.73 -1.43
CA LYS A 59 7.74 -11.23 -1.32
C LYS A 59 7.34 -11.61 0.12
N LYS A 60 8.09 -11.12 1.11
CA LYS A 60 7.92 -11.45 2.53
C LYS A 60 6.64 -10.85 3.12
N GLY A 61 5.98 -11.58 4.02
CA GLY A 61 4.78 -11.13 4.72
C GLY A 61 3.67 -10.70 3.76
N LEU A 62 3.18 -9.46 3.92
CA LEU A 62 2.13 -8.91 3.06
C LEU A 62 2.54 -8.76 1.60
N LEU A 63 3.84 -8.67 1.29
CA LEU A 63 4.33 -8.59 -0.10
C LEU A 63 4.14 -9.89 -0.88
N SER A 64 3.67 -10.97 -0.25
CA SER A 64 3.19 -12.16 -0.95
C SER A 64 1.89 -11.90 -1.72
N LYS A 65 1.11 -10.90 -1.31
CA LYS A 65 -0.11 -10.46 -1.98
C LYS A 65 0.22 -9.41 -3.06
N ILE A 66 -0.52 -9.46 -4.17
CA ILE A 66 -0.25 -8.62 -5.33
C ILE A 66 -0.46 -7.13 -5.09
N LYS A 67 -1.51 -6.73 -4.37
CA LYS A 67 -1.83 -5.33 -4.07
C LYS A 67 -0.70 -4.60 -3.34
N PRO A 68 -0.30 -4.98 -2.11
CA PRO A 68 0.81 -4.33 -1.41
C PRO A 68 2.16 -4.49 -2.12
N TYR A 69 2.39 -5.60 -2.83
CA TYR A 69 3.61 -5.78 -3.62
C TYR A 69 3.70 -4.79 -4.77
N THR A 70 2.62 -4.62 -5.53
CA THR A 70 2.60 -3.72 -6.68
C THR A 70 2.71 -2.26 -6.24
N PHE A 71 2.07 -1.88 -5.13
CA PHE A 71 2.21 -0.54 -4.56
C PHE A 71 3.66 -0.29 -4.11
N THR A 72 4.31 -1.29 -3.50
CA THR A 72 5.73 -1.24 -3.14
C THR A 72 6.62 -1.04 -4.37
N LEU A 73 6.40 -1.83 -5.44
CA LEU A 73 7.16 -1.67 -6.68
C LEU A 73 6.91 -0.33 -7.37
N PHE A 74 5.67 0.16 -7.35
CA PHE A 74 5.31 1.46 -7.91
C PHE A 74 6.04 2.59 -7.18
N ALA A 75 6.00 2.60 -5.84
CA ALA A 75 6.70 3.59 -5.03
C ALA A 75 8.22 3.51 -5.23
N LYS A 76 8.78 2.30 -5.35
CA LYS A 76 10.20 2.09 -5.66
C LYS A 76 10.59 2.67 -7.03
N LYS A 77 9.71 2.54 -8.03
CA LYS A 77 9.97 2.97 -9.42
C LYS A 77 9.71 4.46 -9.66
N TYR A 78 8.64 5.01 -9.07
CA TYR A 78 8.14 6.35 -9.38
C TYR A 78 8.13 7.31 -8.18
N GLY A 79 8.44 6.83 -6.98
CA GLY A 79 8.35 7.58 -5.73
C GLY A 79 6.99 7.46 -5.03
N GLU A 80 6.99 7.62 -3.71
CA GLU A 80 5.78 7.57 -2.88
C GLU A 80 4.81 8.70 -3.22
N GLU A 81 5.30 9.93 -3.41
CA GLU A 81 4.44 11.08 -3.78
C GLU A 81 3.65 10.82 -5.06
N LYS A 82 4.31 10.24 -6.08
CA LYS A 82 3.63 9.90 -7.33
C LYS A 82 2.56 8.83 -7.13
N LEU A 83 2.80 7.86 -6.24
CA LEU A 83 1.79 6.86 -5.87
C LEU A 83 0.59 7.55 -5.20
N LEU A 84 0.82 8.44 -4.23
CA LEU A 84 -0.24 9.17 -3.54
C LEU A 84 -1.07 10.04 -4.50
N ASP A 85 -0.43 10.75 -5.43
CA ASP A 85 -1.13 11.55 -6.45
C ASP A 85 -2.03 10.71 -7.35
N CYS A 86 -1.54 9.54 -7.77
CA CYS A 86 -2.31 8.58 -8.56
C CYS A 86 -3.51 8.04 -7.76
N LEU A 87 -3.29 7.62 -6.51
CA LEU A 87 -4.33 7.09 -5.65
C LEU A 87 -5.42 8.13 -5.35
N GLU A 88 -5.03 9.38 -5.07
CA GLU A 88 -5.97 10.48 -4.83
C GLU A 88 -6.82 10.79 -6.06
N ARG A 89 -6.19 10.87 -7.23
CA ARG A 89 -6.89 11.07 -8.50
C ARG A 89 -7.84 9.91 -8.79
N ASN A 90 -7.41 8.68 -8.54
CA ASN A 90 -8.21 7.49 -8.79
C ASN A 90 -9.43 7.42 -7.86
N GLU A 91 -9.27 7.78 -6.58
CA GLU A 91 -10.39 7.89 -5.63
C GLU A 91 -11.42 8.93 -6.12
N LYS A 92 -10.97 10.09 -6.63
CA LYS A 92 -11.85 11.11 -7.23
C LYS A 92 -12.58 10.62 -8.49
N LYS A 93 -12.03 9.63 -9.20
CA LYS A 93 -12.68 8.94 -10.33
C LYS A 93 -13.65 7.84 -9.87
N GLY A 94 -13.82 7.63 -8.57
CA GLY A 94 -14.71 6.60 -8.00
C GLY A 94 -14.06 5.22 -7.86
N ILE A 95 -12.73 5.12 -7.97
CA ILE A 95 -12.01 3.86 -7.67
C ILE A 95 -11.99 3.64 -6.17
N VAL A 96 -12.46 2.47 -5.74
CA VAL A 96 -12.72 2.13 -4.34
C VAL A 96 -11.67 1.15 -3.83
N TYR A 97 -11.05 1.48 -2.69
CA TYR A 97 -10.03 0.64 -2.06
C TYR A 97 -10.62 -0.53 -1.23
N HIS A 98 -11.81 -0.32 -0.65
CA HIS A 98 -12.59 -1.31 0.10
C HIS A 98 -14.07 -1.22 -0.33
N ARG A 99 -14.55 -2.24 -1.04
CA ARG A 99 -15.92 -2.38 -1.55
C ARG A 99 -16.69 -3.43 -0.76
N GLU A 100 -16.09 -4.60 -0.56
CA GLU A 100 -16.66 -5.71 0.20
C GLU A 100 -15.64 -6.20 1.24
N GLY A 101 -15.85 -5.82 2.50
CA GLY A 101 -14.85 -5.98 3.55
C GLY A 101 -13.55 -5.28 3.16
N ILE A 102 -12.42 -6.00 3.23
CA ILE A 102 -11.08 -5.45 2.96
C ILE A 102 -10.69 -5.46 1.47
N ASN A 103 -11.55 -5.93 0.58
CA ASN A 103 -11.29 -6.05 -0.86
C ASN A 103 -11.95 -4.90 -1.62
N GLY A 104 -11.27 -4.37 -2.63
CA GLY A 104 -11.80 -3.34 -3.54
C GLY A 104 -11.21 -3.47 -4.95
N ASP A 105 -11.28 -2.40 -5.72
CA ASP A 105 -10.95 -2.42 -7.15
C ASP A 105 -9.48 -2.82 -7.40
N TYR A 106 -8.57 -2.48 -6.48
CA TYR A 106 -7.15 -2.84 -6.58
C TYR A 106 -6.84 -4.32 -6.28
N ASP A 107 -7.82 -5.10 -5.82
CA ASP A 107 -7.68 -6.53 -5.53
C ASP A 107 -8.13 -7.42 -6.71
N GLU A 108 -8.68 -6.83 -7.78
CA GLU A 108 -9.19 -7.55 -8.95
C GLU A 108 -8.12 -7.90 -10.00
N PHE A 109 -6.85 -7.89 -9.60
CA PHE A 109 -5.70 -8.10 -10.48
C PHE A 109 -4.88 -9.29 -10.00
N ASP A 110 -4.42 -10.11 -10.94
CA ASP A 110 -3.46 -11.20 -10.75
C ASP A 110 -2.10 -10.92 -11.42
N ASP A 111 -1.99 -9.82 -12.15
CA ASP A 111 -0.80 -9.37 -12.86
C ASP A 111 -0.30 -7.99 -12.37
N VAL A 112 1.00 -7.90 -12.10
CA VAL A 112 1.65 -6.71 -11.54
C VAL A 112 1.65 -5.56 -12.54
N GLU A 113 1.87 -5.82 -13.83
CA GLU A 113 1.95 -4.77 -14.84
C GLU A 113 0.58 -4.14 -15.08
N LYS A 114 -0.48 -4.96 -15.14
CA LYS A 114 -1.86 -4.48 -15.22
C LYS A 114 -2.22 -3.61 -14.01
N LEU A 115 -1.90 -4.06 -12.79
CA LEU A 115 -2.16 -3.27 -11.60
C LEU A 115 -1.30 -1.99 -11.55
N MET A 116 -0.04 -2.02 -11.99
CA MET A 116 0.78 -0.80 -12.14
C MET A 116 0.15 0.20 -13.10
N LYS A 117 -0.34 -0.27 -14.26
CA LYS A 117 -1.02 0.58 -15.23
C LYS A 117 -2.31 1.16 -14.64
N PHE A 118 -3.11 0.33 -13.97
CA PHE A 118 -4.34 0.75 -13.30
C PHE A 118 -4.07 1.83 -12.24
N ILE A 119 -3.03 1.68 -11.41
CA ILE A 119 -2.60 2.73 -10.48
C ILE A 119 -2.26 4.01 -11.26
N MET A 120 -1.44 3.90 -12.31
CA MET A 120 -0.97 5.05 -13.09
C MET A 120 -2.09 5.83 -13.79
N THR A 121 -3.12 5.16 -14.31
CA THR A 121 -4.16 5.76 -15.16
C THR A 121 -5.51 5.93 -14.46
N GLY A 122 -5.84 5.02 -13.54
CA GLY A 122 -7.19 4.85 -13.01
C GLY A 122 -8.17 4.27 -14.03
N GLU A 123 -7.69 3.44 -14.96
CA GLU A 123 -8.46 2.83 -16.05
C GLU A 123 -8.18 1.33 -16.11
N ARG A 124 -9.24 0.53 -16.17
CA ARG A 124 -9.18 -0.95 -16.21
C ARG A 124 -8.75 -1.46 -17.58
#